data_AF-A0A358RIT4-F1
#
_entry.id   AF-A0A358RIT4-F1
#
_cell.length_a   1.000
_cell.length_b   1.000
_cell.length_c   1.000
_cell.angle_alpha   90.00
_cell.angle_beta   90.00
_cell.angle_gamma   90.00
#
_symmetry.space_group_name_H-M   'P 1'
#
loop_
_entity.id
_entity.type
_entity.pdbx_description
1 polymer ?
#
loop_
_entity_poly.entity_id
_entity_poly.type
_entity_poly.pdbx_seq_one_letter_code
_entity_poly.pdbx_strand_id
1 'polypeptide(L)'
;MKKIVAITGASGNMGLETVAQLMESDVVEKIKVLLLNERRERKCAKEWKRKYGNEIEVIFGDIAEIEDCRKLVANSDYVLNLAAVIPPTADHYPTLTDRCNRIGAMNIVDSVSEIKENQPKLVHISTVAIYGNRNYKHPWGRVGDPLISSTYDEYSASKIKGERYVLDSDVKQWAVLRQTGMLHNRMLTNNMKDGLMFHTCFNAPIEWVTARDSGLLMRRLVEKDAKGELEEKFWKKCYNIGGGACNRVTGYDTFDEGFKIIGGSTKKYMKPEWNSIRNFHCMWFEDSHILNDYFDFQHEDVKTYWQEILSTHGYYRLGKLVPAKLVSKFAIERLLKDDNAPRYWVKTNQAGKVKAFFGSKENLKCLPSDWDKFPVLAHGQLADGDVDYDDMRDITKLKEHGYILDHGYDESKPDEELDIEDMRSAAAFRGGKCVSTSMTKGDLYTKLEWECHDGHRFWASPYTVLKAGHWCPICCQPSPWDYDRLSKFMPFYAQIWYDTHAKGENSTYYYDQNHVARYTQY
;
A
#
# COMPACT_ATOMS: atom_id res chain seq x y z
N MET A 1 -22.09 4.35 25.75
CA MET A 1 -22.51 5.59 25.06
C MET A 1 -22.34 5.37 23.57
N LYS A 2 -23.30 5.77 22.75
CA LYS A 2 -23.14 5.66 21.29
C LYS A 2 -22.06 6.64 20.79
N LYS A 3 -21.47 6.35 19.64
CA LYS A 3 -20.23 6.96 19.13
C LYS A 3 -20.48 7.74 17.85
N ILE A 4 -19.74 8.84 17.67
CA ILE A 4 -19.71 9.63 16.44
C ILE A 4 -18.42 9.32 15.68
N VAL A 5 -18.55 8.87 14.43
CA VAL A 5 -17.42 8.49 13.58
C VAL A 5 -17.29 9.47 12.41
N ALA A 6 -16.16 10.18 12.34
CA ALA A 6 -15.80 11.03 11.21
C ALA A 6 -15.01 10.22 10.17
N ILE A 7 -15.34 10.38 8.88
CA ILE A 7 -14.76 9.60 7.78
C ILE A 7 -14.37 10.51 6.62
N THR A 8 -13.11 10.41 6.18
CA THR A 8 -12.65 10.95 4.89
C THR A 8 -12.64 9.84 3.84
N GLY A 9 -12.76 10.18 2.55
CA GLY A 9 -12.74 9.17 1.48
C GLY A 9 -13.96 8.24 1.46
N ALA A 10 -15.06 8.65 2.12
CA ALA A 10 -16.24 7.82 2.36
C ALA A 10 -16.95 7.35 1.08
N SER A 11 -16.79 8.05 -0.05
CA SER A 11 -17.38 7.69 -1.35
C SER A 11 -16.44 6.89 -2.27
N GLY A 12 -15.24 6.56 -1.78
CA GLY A 12 -14.29 5.64 -2.42
C GLY A 12 -14.69 4.17 -2.23
N ASN A 13 -13.95 3.25 -2.85
CA ASN A 13 -14.28 1.82 -2.80
C ASN A 13 -14.32 1.27 -1.36
N MET A 14 -13.26 1.51 -0.57
CA MET A 14 -13.22 1.11 0.85
C MET A 14 -14.25 1.91 1.68
N GLY A 15 -14.33 3.22 1.45
CA GLY A 15 -15.21 4.10 2.22
C GLY A 15 -16.70 3.74 2.11
N LEU A 16 -17.17 3.33 0.92
CA LEU A 16 -18.55 2.91 0.71
C LEU A 16 -18.90 1.71 1.58
N GLU A 17 -18.01 0.72 1.64
CA GLU A 17 -18.17 -0.48 2.47
C GLU A 17 -18.04 -0.15 3.96
N THR A 18 -17.09 0.71 4.34
CA THR A 18 -16.96 1.20 5.73
C THR A 18 -18.23 1.89 6.21
N VAL A 19 -18.82 2.78 5.40
CA VAL A 19 -20.09 3.44 5.75
C VAL A 19 -21.22 2.42 5.84
N ALA A 20 -21.30 1.48 4.91
CA ALA A 20 -22.33 0.43 4.95
C ALA A 20 -22.23 -0.41 6.23
N GLN A 21 -21.03 -0.86 6.57
CA GLN A 21 -20.75 -1.66 7.76
C GLN A 21 -21.02 -0.91 9.06
N LEU A 22 -20.57 0.34 9.19
CA LEU A 22 -20.79 1.14 10.40
C LEU A 22 -22.25 1.51 10.63
N MET A 23 -23.06 1.65 9.57
CA MET A 23 -24.50 1.90 9.69
C MET A 23 -25.28 0.70 10.25
N GLU A 24 -24.69 -0.48 10.27
CA GLU A 24 -25.27 -1.68 10.91
C GLU A 24 -24.83 -1.84 12.37
N SER A 25 -23.97 -0.94 12.87
CA SER A 25 -23.41 -1.02 14.21
C SER A 25 -24.38 -0.52 15.27
N ASP A 26 -24.49 -1.22 16.39
CA ASP A 26 -25.33 -0.83 17.53
C ASP A 26 -24.70 0.27 18.40
N VAL A 27 -23.38 0.45 18.29
CA VAL A 27 -22.63 1.47 19.05
C VAL A 27 -22.44 2.78 18.31
N VAL A 28 -22.65 2.84 16.99
CA VAL A 28 -22.48 4.06 16.19
C VAL A 28 -23.79 4.83 16.18
N GLU A 29 -23.76 6.09 16.61
CA GLU A 29 -24.93 6.99 16.55
C GLU A 29 -25.00 7.74 15.23
N LYS A 30 -23.84 8.21 14.78
CA LYS A 30 -23.75 9.14 13.67
C LYS A 30 -22.42 8.99 12.94
N ILE A 31 -22.50 9.04 11.62
CA ILE A 31 -21.34 9.11 10.73
C ILE A 31 -21.26 10.50 10.12
N LYS A 32 -20.15 11.20 10.36
CA LYS A 32 -19.81 12.47 9.68
C LYS A 32 -18.91 12.15 8.49
N VAL A 33 -19.26 12.62 7.29
CA VAL A 33 -18.47 12.37 6.08
C VAL A 33 -18.03 13.67 5.43
N LEU A 34 -16.76 13.74 5.02
CA LEU A 34 -16.25 14.83 4.19
C LEU A 34 -16.25 14.40 2.73
N LEU A 35 -17.02 15.11 1.90
CA LEU A 35 -17.15 14.85 0.47
C LEU A 35 -16.77 16.08 -0.35
N LEU A 36 -16.13 15.88 -1.50
CA LEU A 36 -15.86 16.97 -2.44
C LEU A 36 -17.18 17.60 -2.94
N ASN A 37 -17.14 18.87 -3.30
CA ASN A 37 -18.35 19.61 -3.69
C ASN A 37 -18.78 19.40 -5.16
N GLU A 38 -18.66 18.16 -5.65
CA GLU A 38 -18.80 17.78 -7.05
C GLU A 38 -20.13 17.07 -7.35
N ARG A 39 -20.49 16.98 -8.64
CA ARG A 39 -21.78 16.39 -9.07
C ARG A 39 -21.96 14.95 -8.59
N ARG A 40 -20.92 14.12 -8.68
CA ARG A 40 -20.94 12.71 -8.23
C ARG A 40 -21.18 12.64 -6.72
N GLU A 41 -20.45 13.43 -5.96
CA GLU A 41 -20.49 13.45 -4.50
C GLU A 41 -21.81 14.00 -3.97
N ARG A 42 -22.36 15.06 -4.58
CA ARG A 42 -23.70 15.55 -4.26
C ARG A 42 -24.79 14.51 -4.52
N LYS A 43 -24.63 13.64 -5.53
CA LYS A 43 -25.54 12.53 -5.77
C LYS A 43 -25.44 11.49 -4.66
N CYS A 44 -24.22 11.08 -4.29
CA CYS A 44 -23.97 10.17 -3.17
C CYS A 44 -24.57 10.71 -1.86
N ALA A 45 -24.34 11.98 -1.55
CA ALA A 45 -24.89 12.66 -0.38
C ALA A 45 -26.43 12.64 -0.35
N LYS A 46 -27.09 12.89 -1.49
CA LYS A 46 -28.57 12.81 -1.58
C LYS A 46 -29.07 11.39 -1.33
N GLU A 47 -28.41 10.39 -1.90
CA GLU A 47 -28.75 8.98 -1.71
C GLU A 47 -28.60 8.55 -0.25
N TRP A 48 -27.49 8.91 0.39
CA TRP A 48 -27.26 8.65 1.81
C TRP A 48 -28.23 9.39 2.73
N LYS A 49 -28.50 10.68 2.48
CA LYS A 49 -29.49 11.43 3.26
C LYS A 49 -30.89 10.81 3.16
N ARG A 50 -31.27 10.29 2.00
CA ARG A 50 -32.53 9.56 1.82
C ARG A 50 -32.53 8.22 2.57
N LYS A 51 -31.40 7.50 2.59
CA LYS A 51 -31.29 6.16 3.18
C LYS A 51 -31.13 6.18 4.71
N TYR A 52 -30.30 7.08 5.23
CA TYR A 52 -29.85 7.10 6.63
C TYR A 52 -30.32 8.34 7.42
N GLY A 53 -30.95 9.32 6.77
CA GLY A 53 -31.53 10.47 7.44
C GLY A 53 -30.54 11.26 8.31
N ASN A 54 -30.79 11.27 9.62
CA ASN A 54 -30.01 12.00 10.63
C ASN A 54 -28.79 11.23 11.16
N GLU A 55 -28.69 9.93 10.87
CA GLU A 55 -27.56 9.08 11.25
C GLU A 55 -26.32 9.36 10.38
N ILE A 56 -26.49 10.10 9.27
CA ILE A 56 -25.37 10.58 8.46
C ILE A 56 -25.36 12.10 8.36
N GLU A 57 -24.20 12.70 8.59
CA GLU A 57 -23.93 14.13 8.40
C GLU A 57 -22.94 14.31 7.26
N VAL A 58 -23.31 15.08 6.24
CA VAL A 58 -22.46 15.33 5.07
C VAL A 58 -21.91 16.74 5.14
N ILE A 59 -20.58 16.85 5.13
CA ILE A 59 -19.84 18.09 5.02
C ILE A 59 -19.24 18.14 3.62
N PHE A 60 -19.53 19.20 2.87
CA PHE A 60 -18.89 19.43 1.58
C PHE A 60 -17.63 20.27 1.78
N GLY A 61 -16.49 19.75 1.32
CA GLY A 61 -15.18 20.38 1.49
C GLY A 61 -14.05 19.55 0.87
N ASP A 62 -12.81 19.99 1.07
CA ASP A 62 -11.60 19.30 0.61
C ASP A 62 -10.71 18.99 1.81
N ILE A 63 -10.17 17.77 1.89
CA ILE A 63 -9.27 17.35 2.97
C ILE A 63 -7.97 18.17 2.98
N ALA A 64 -7.58 18.72 1.84
CA ALA A 64 -6.43 19.63 1.75
C ALA A 64 -6.68 21.01 2.39
N GLU A 65 -7.92 21.30 2.82
CA GLU A 65 -8.29 22.54 3.49
C GLU A 65 -8.51 22.31 4.99
N ILE A 66 -7.70 22.97 5.83
CA ILE A 66 -7.67 22.73 7.28
C ILE A 66 -9.02 23.02 7.96
N GLU A 67 -9.74 24.06 7.52
CA GLU A 67 -11.05 24.41 8.09
C GLU A 67 -12.12 23.34 7.86
N ASP A 68 -12.05 22.63 6.74
CA ASP A 68 -12.97 21.54 6.44
C ASP A 68 -12.64 20.29 7.28
N CYS A 69 -11.35 20.05 7.54
CA CYS A 69 -10.90 19.02 8.47
C CYS A 69 -11.35 19.34 9.91
N ARG A 70 -11.20 20.57 10.38
CA ARG A 70 -11.69 21.02 11.70
C ARG A 70 -13.19 20.77 11.87
N LYS A 71 -14.00 21.15 10.88
CA LYS A 71 -15.46 20.88 10.89
C LYS A 71 -15.76 19.38 10.96
N LEU A 72 -15.02 18.58 10.21
CA LEU A 72 -15.18 17.13 10.17
C LEU A 72 -14.88 16.50 11.53
N VAL A 73 -13.73 16.80 12.14
CA VAL A 73 -13.29 16.12 13.36
C VAL A 73 -14.01 16.59 14.62
N ALA A 74 -14.54 17.82 14.62
CA ALA A 74 -15.21 18.40 15.79
C ALA A 74 -16.32 17.49 16.34
N ASN A 75 -16.30 17.26 17.67
CA ASN A 75 -17.25 16.43 18.40
C ASN A 75 -17.36 14.97 17.91
N SER A 76 -16.29 14.41 17.34
CA SER A 76 -16.24 13.00 16.96
C SER A 76 -15.49 12.19 18.02
N ASP A 77 -15.83 10.90 18.17
CA ASP A 77 -15.07 9.96 18.99
C ASP A 77 -13.94 9.29 18.20
N TYR A 78 -14.17 9.07 16.90
CA TYR A 78 -13.22 8.44 15.99
C TYR A 78 -13.08 9.26 14.71
N VAL A 79 -11.87 9.27 14.16
CA VAL A 79 -11.58 9.76 12.80
C VAL A 79 -10.98 8.62 11.99
N LEU A 80 -11.70 8.16 10.98
CA LEU A 80 -11.24 7.18 10.00
C LEU A 80 -10.78 7.92 8.74
N ASN A 81 -9.47 8.14 8.62
CA ASN A 81 -8.89 8.83 7.48
C ASN A 81 -8.60 7.84 6.35
N LEU A 82 -9.59 7.63 5.47
CA LEU A 82 -9.52 6.69 4.33
C LEU A 82 -9.23 7.39 2.99
N ALA A 83 -9.20 8.73 2.97
CA ALA A 83 -8.99 9.49 1.74
C ALA A 83 -7.62 9.20 1.12
N ALA A 84 -7.64 8.90 -0.17
CA ALA A 84 -6.46 8.84 -1.00
C ALA A 84 -6.80 9.06 -2.46
N VAL A 85 -5.88 9.71 -3.16
CA VAL A 85 -5.76 9.64 -4.62
C VAL A 85 -4.81 8.48 -4.92
N ILE A 86 -5.31 7.48 -5.63
CA ILE A 86 -4.61 6.23 -5.96
C ILE A 86 -4.35 6.14 -7.48
N PRO A 87 -3.41 5.29 -7.93
CA PRO A 87 -3.24 5.01 -9.35
C PRO A 87 -4.53 4.49 -10.02
N PRO A 88 -4.79 4.82 -11.30
CA PRO A 88 -3.91 5.61 -12.19
C PRO A 88 -4.04 7.13 -11.99
N THR A 89 -5.05 7.61 -11.26
CA THR A 89 -5.24 9.06 -11.04
C THR A 89 -4.01 9.68 -10.37
N ALA A 90 -3.34 8.95 -9.47
CA ALA A 90 -2.15 9.44 -8.82
C ALA A 90 -0.98 9.69 -9.78
N ASP A 91 -0.85 8.87 -10.82
CA ASP A 91 0.21 8.94 -11.84
C ASP A 91 0.00 10.15 -12.77
N HIS A 92 -1.27 10.45 -13.07
CA HIS A 92 -1.65 11.52 -13.99
C HIS A 92 -1.74 12.90 -13.32
N TYR A 93 -1.99 12.95 -12.01
CA TYR A 93 -2.27 14.19 -11.27
C TYR A 93 -1.46 14.31 -9.96
N PRO A 94 -0.12 14.38 -10.03
CA PRO A 94 0.77 14.35 -8.85
C PRO A 94 0.50 15.47 -7.84
N THR A 95 0.14 16.68 -8.29
CA THR A 95 -0.22 17.80 -7.39
C THR A 95 -1.49 17.48 -6.60
N LEU A 96 -2.49 16.86 -7.23
CA LEU A 96 -3.71 16.41 -6.55
C LEU A 96 -3.39 15.27 -5.57
N THR A 97 -2.49 14.37 -5.95
CA THR A 97 -1.98 13.29 -5.09
C THR A 97 -1.37 13.83 -3.82
N ASP A 98 -0.44 14.78 -3.93
CA ASP A 98 0.23 15.38 -2.76
C ASP A 98 -0.76 16.15 -1.87
N ARG A 99 -1.67 16.92 -2.48
CA ARG A 99 -2.74 17.64 -1.77
C ARG A 99 -3.63 16.70 -0.94
N CYS A 100 -4.11 15.62 -1.54
CA CYS A 100 -4.99 14.70 -0.82
C CYS A 100 -4.23 13.84 0.19
N ASN A 101 -3.13 13.19 -0.25
CA ASN A 101 -2.52 12.10 0.51
C ASN A 101 -1.60 12.60 1.61
N ARG A 102 -0.79 13.64 1.34
CA ARG A 102 0.15 14.19 2.31
C ARG A 102 -0.46 15.36 3.06
N ILE A 103 -0.85 16.42 2.35
CA ILE A 103 -1.40 17.64 2.99
C ILE A 103 -2.71 17.29 3.73
N GLY A 104 -3.60 16.50 3.11
CA GLY A 104 -4.81 16.04 3.78
C GLY A 104 -4.57 15.20 5.04
N ALA A 105 -3.56 14.32 5.03
CA ALA A 105 -3.18 13.58 6.24
C ALA A 105 -2.67 14.52 7.34
N MET A 106 -1.82 15.49 6.99
CA MET A 106 -1.32 16.51 7.93
C MET A 106 -2.47 17.32 8.53
N ASN A 107 -3.40 17.81 7.72
CA ASN A 107 -4.54 18.59 8.19
C ASN A 107 -5.45 17.81 9.15
N ILE A 108 -5.68 16.52 8.88
CA ILE A 108 -6.43 15.66 9.80
C ILE A 108 -5.69 15.52 11.13
N VAL A 109 -4.39 15.23 11.09
CA VAL A 109 -3.56 15.13 12.30
C VAL A 109 -3.62 16.43 13.09
N ASP A 110 -3.35 17.58 12.46
CA ASP A 110 -3.35 18.89 13.11
C ASP A 110 -4.72 19.20 13.73
N SER A 111 -5.82 18.93 12.99
CA SER A 111 -7.18 19.15 13.49
C SER A 111 -7.53 18.26 14.70
N VAL A 112 -7.05 17.01 14.73
CA VAL A 112 -7.23 16.12 15.89
C VAL A 112 -6.35 16.58 17.06
N SER A 113 -5.11 16.96 16.79
CA SER A 113 -4.14 17.44 17.77
C SER A 113 -4.59 18.72 18.50
N GLU A 114 -5.35 19.59 17.83
CA GLU A 114 -5.95 20.79 18.43
C GLU A 114 -6.96 20.48 19.54
N ILE A 115 -7.62 19.32 19.49
CA ILE A 115 -8.60 18.89 20.48
C ILE A 115 -7.89 18.28 21.69
N LYS A 116 -7.91 18.98 22.84
CA LYS A 116 -7.21 18.53 24.06
C LYS A 116 -8.07 17.65 24.98
N GLU A 117 -9.35 18.00 25.10
CA GLU A 117 -10.36 17.24 25.85
C GLU A 117 -11.16 16.36 24.89
N ASN A 118 -11.37 15.09 25.25
CA ASN A 118 -12.07 14.11 24.42
C ASN A 118 -11.54 14.03 22.98
N GLN A 119 -10.21 14.04 22.83
CA GLN A 119 -9.54 13.93 21.54
C GLN A 119 -10.00 12.66 20.80
N PRO A 120 -10.47 12.75 19.54
CA PRO A 120 -10.88 11.56 18.81
C PRO A 120 -9.70 10.62 18.55
N LYS A 121 -9.98 9.32 18.55
CA LYS A 121 -8.99 8.31 18.13
C LYS A 121 -8.84 8.33 16.62
N LEU A 122 -7.61 8.34 16.13
CA LEU A 122 -7.30 8.44 14.70
C LEU A 122 -6.90 7.09 14.11
N VAL A 123 -7.65 6.61 13.12
CA VAL A 123 -7.22 5.50 12.26
C VAL A 123 -6.85 6.09 10.90
N HIS A 124 -5.59 5.97 10.50
CA HIS A 124 -5.09 6.47 9.22
C HIS A 124 -4.77 5.30 8.28
N ILE A 125 -5.34 5.34 7.07
CA ILE A 125 -5.01 4.37 6.03
C ILE A 125 -3.75 4.82 5.30
N SER A 126 -2.67 4.07 5.45
CA SER A 126 -1.49 4.12 4.59
C SER A 126 -1.63 3.05 3.49
N THR A 127 -0.52 2.56 2.94
CA THR A 127 -0.53 1.60 1.83
C THR A 127 0.67 0.68 1.89
N VAL A 128 0.55 -0.52 1.32
CA VAL A 128 1.68 -1.42 1.12
C VAL A 128 2.60 -0.95 0.00
N ALA A 129 2.17 0.03 -0.81
CA ALA A 129 2.99 0.61 -1.87
C ALA A 129 4.30 1.24 -1.35
N ILE A 130 4.36 1.57 -0.06
CA ILE A 130 5.55 2.14 0.59
C ILE A 130 6.71 1.14 0.73
N TYR A 131 6.43 -0.16 0.73
CA TYR A 131 7.46 -1.20 0.78
C TYR A 131 8.14 -1.43 -0.58
N GLY A 132 7.48 -1.00 -1.66
CA GLY A 132 7.96 -1.16 -3.03
C GLY A 132 7.98 -2.59 -3.52
N ASN A 133 8.97 -2.86 -4.36
CA ASN A 133 9.07 -4.10 -5.12
C ASN A 133 9.48 -5.30 -4.27
N ARG A 134 8.78 -6.43 -4.45
CA ARG A 134 9.19 -7.76 -4.00
C ARG A 134 9.20 -8.75 -5.16
N ASN A 135 9.97 -9.82 -5.01
CA ASN A 135 9.99 -10.96 -5.94
C ASN A 135 10.13 -12.28 -5.15
N TYR A 136 10.39 -13.39 -5.85
CA TYR A 136 10.48 -14.72 -5.25
C TYR A 136 11.62 -14.91 -4.23
N LYS A 137 12.63 -14.03 -4.19
CA LYS A 137 13.75 -14.13 -3.24
C LYS A 137 13.35 -13.70 -1.83
N HIS A 138 12.57 -12.63 -1.76
CA HIS A 138 11.94 -12.16 -0.53
C HIS A 138 10.47 -11.81 -0.84
N PRO A 139 9.57 -12.81 -0.91
CA PRO A 139 8.20 -12.56 -1.33
C PRO A 139 7.30 -12.06 -0.18
N TRP A 140 7.79 -12.18 1.04
CA TRP A 140 7.13 -11.80 2.27
C TRP A 140 7.61 -10.42 2.76
N GLY A 141 6.79 -9.80 3.58
CA GLY A 141 7.22 -8.64 4.37
C GLY A 141 6.31 -8.38 5.57
N ARG A 142 6.78 -7.51 6.46
CA ARG A 142 6.08 -7.12 7.69
C ARG A 142 6.26 -5.64 8.02
N VAL A 143 5.48 -5.15 8.97
CA VAL A 143 5.70 -3.84 9.57
C VAL A 143 7.09 -3.81 10.21
N GLY A 144 7.87 -2.79 9.85
CA GLY A 144 9.28 -2.65 10.24
C GLY A 144 10.23 -2.78 9.06
N ASP A 145 9.80 -3.49 8.00
CA ASP A 145 10.58 -3.68 6.77
C ASP A 145 10.97 -2.37 6.09
N PRO A 146 12.00 -2.40 5.21
CA PRO A 146 12.42 -1.27 4.41
C PRO A 146 11.28 -0.58 3.64
N LEU A 147 11.16 0.74 3.83
CA LEU A 147 10.26 1.60 3.07
C LEU A 147 10.97 2.11 1.81
N ILE A 148 10.91 1.32 0.74
CA ILE A 148 11.58 1.58 -0.54
C ILE A 148 10.49 1.85 -1.59
N SER A 149 10.02 3.09 -1.71
CA SER A 149 9.02 3.44 -2.73
C SER A 149 9.46 2.99 -4.13
N SER A 150 8.54 2.42 -4.91
CA SER A 150 8.85 2.13 -6.31
C SER A 150 9.23 3.43 -7.02
N THR A 151 10.23 3.37 -7.90
CA THR A 151 10.71 4.54 -8.62
C THR A 151 9.57 5.15 -9.44
N TYR A 152 9.40 6.47 -9.33
CA TYR A 152 8.32 7.25 -9.95
C TYR A 152 6.90 7.04 -9.38
N ASP A 153 6.77 6.31 -8.27
CA ASP A 153 5.49 6.08 -7.58
C ASP A 153 5.15 7.27 -6.65
N GLU A 154 4.50 8.28 -7.22
CA GLU A 154 4.04 9.48 -6.50
C GLU A 154 3.00 9.16 -5.41
N TYR A 155 2.20 8.10 -5.61
CA TYR A 155 1.25 7.63 -4.61
C TYR A 155 1.97 7.15 -3.35
N SER A 156 2.89 6.19 -3.51
CA SER A 156 3.73 5.68 -2.41
C SER A 156 4.53 6.81 -1.76
N ALA A 157 5.12 7.70 -2.56
CA ALA A 157 5.87 8.85 -2.06
C ALA A 157 5.06 9.77 -1.14
N SER A 158 3.84 10.12 -1.57
CA SER A 158 2.94 10.96 -0.77
C SER A 158 2.48 10.25 0.52
N LYS A 159 2.27 8.93 0.47
CA LYS A 159 1.86 8.11 1.62
C LYS A 159 2.95 7.94 2.66
N ILE A 160 4.22 7.76 2.26
CA ILE A 160 5.36 7.75 3.19
C ILE A 160 5.39 9.03 4.02
N LYS A 161 5.23 10.19 3.37
CA LYS A 161 5.25 11.50 4.05
C LYS A 161 4.06 11.69 4.99
N GLY A 162 2.85 11.35 4.53
CA GLY A 162 1.64 11.43 5.33
C GLY A 162 1.68 10.50 6.55
N GLU A 163 2.12 9.25 6.36
CA GLU A 163 2.27 8.28 7.44
C GLU A 163 3.25 8.77 8.51
N ARG A 164 4.43 9.25 8.08
CA ARG A 164 5.45 9.77 9.01
C ARG A 164 4.90 10.88 9.90
N TYR A 165 4.08 11.76 9.34
CA TYR A 165 3.47 12.85 10.10
C TYR A 165 2.51 12.35 11.19
N VAL A 166 1.74 11.29 10.93
CA VAL A 166 0.90 10.63 11.94
C VAL A 166 1.76 10.07 13.08
N LEU A 167 2.84 9.36 12.75
CA LEU A 167 3.73 8.73 13.74
C LEU A 167 4.38 9.74 14.68
N ASP A 168 4.82 10.88 14.12
CA ASP A 168 5.56 11.90 14.86
C ASP A 168 4.66 12.92 15.59
N SER A 169 3.32 12.76 15.50
CA SER A 169 2.31 13.64 16.08
C SER A 169 2.07 13.46 17.58
N ASP A 170 1.40 14.43 18.20
CA ASP A 170 0.93 14.40 19.59
C ASP A 170 -0.47 13.78 19.76
N VAL A 171 -1.08 13.23 18.70
CA VAL A 171 -2.36 12.52 18.79
C VAL A 171 -2.22 11.35 19.76
N LYS A 172 -3.03 11.30 20.82
CA LYS A 172 -2.90 10.36 21.94
C LYS A 172 -3.13 8.91 21.54
N GLN A 173 -4.10 8.66 20.67
CA GLN A 173 -4.44 7.32 20.18
C GLN A 173 -4.55 7.38 18.66
N TRP A 174 -3.53 6.85 17.99
CA TRP A 174 -3.52 6.67 16.54
C TRP A 174 -3.21 5.23 16.16
N ALA A 175 -3.74 4.75 15.04
CA ALA A 175 -3.34 3.51 14.41
C ALA A 175 -3.15 3.77 12.91
N VAL A 176 -2.06 3.26 12.35
CA VAL A 176 -1.79 3.32 10.91
C VAL A 176 -2.04 1.94 10.32
N LEU A 177 -2.92 1.85 9.32
CA LEU A 177 -3.21 0.60 8.64
C LEU A 177 -2.73 0.68 7.19
N ARG A 178 -1.73 -0.13 6.83
CA ARG A 178 -1.16 -0.21 5.48
C ARG A 178 -2.02 -1.13 4.64
N GLN A 179 -2.90 -0.52 3.86
CA GLN A 179 -3.86 -1.22 3.01
C GLN A 179 -3.17 -1.91 1.83
N THR A 180 -3.39 -3.21 1.66
CA THR A 180 -2.96 -3.97 0.46
C THR A 180 -3.85 -3.72 -0.75
N GLY A 181 -3.50 -4.31 -1.89
CA GLY A 181 -4.33 -4.37 -3.09
C GLY A 181 -5.75 -4.83 -2.76
N MET A 182 -6.74 -4.05 -3.22
CA MET A 182 -8.13 -4.25 -2.86
C MET A 182 -8.96 -4.76 -4.04
N LEU A 183 -9.65 -5.88 -3.85
CA LEU A 183 -10.69 -6.36 -4.76
C LEU A 183 -11.97 -5.55 -4.54
N HIS A 184 -12.51 -4.96 -5.60
CA HIS A 184 -13.70 -4.12 -5.52
C HIS A 184 -14.51 -4.17 -6.82
N ASN A 185 -15.82 -3.95 -6.74
CA ASN A 185 -16.79 -4.26 -7.82
C ASN A 185 -16.57 -3.52 -9.15
N ARG A 186 -15.66 -2.55 -9.20
CA ARG A 186 -15.30 -1.78 -10.41
C ARG A 186 -13.94 -2.18 -10.99
N MET A 187 -13.27 -3.18 -10.44
CA MET A 187 -11.89 -3.56 -10.78
C MET A 187 -11.73 -3.82 -12.28
N LEU A 188 -12.58 -4.65 -12.89
CA LEU A 188 -12.55 -4.90 -14.34
C LEU A 188 -12.74 -3.62 -15.14
N THR A 189 -13.74 -2.80 -14.80
CA THR A 189 -14.02 -1.58 -15.57
C THR A 189 -12.92 -0.53 -15.45
N ASN A 190 -12.21 -0.50 -14.32
CA ASN A 190 -11.11 0.43 -14.08
C ASN A 190 -9.84 -0.03 -14.80
N ASN A 191 -9.52 -1.33 -14.73
CA ASN A 191 -8.34 -1.92 -15.39
C ASN A 191 -8.41 -1.82 -16.92
N MET A 192 -9.61 -1.66 -17.50
CA MET A 192 -9.82 -1.57 -18.94
C MET A 192 -9.76 -0.13 -19.50
N LYS A 193 -9.35 0.86 -18.70
CA LYS A 193 -9.32 2.28 -19.09
C LYS A 193 -7.91 2.90 -19.18
N ASP A 194 -6.91 2.23 -18.65
CA ASP A 194 -5.54 2.75 -18.50
C ASP A 194 -4.52 1.61 -18.63
N GLY A 195 -3.28 1.93 -19.01
CA GLY A 195 -2.17 0.99 -19.15
C GLY A 195 -1.60 0.43 -17.84
N LEU A 196 -2.06 0.91 -16.68
CA LEU A 196 -1.59 0.53 -15.34
C LEU A 196 -1.56 -0.99 -15.11
N MET A 197 -2.50 -1.75 -15.68
CA MET A 197 -2.52 -3.21 -15.50
C MET A 197 -1.22 -3.89 -15.94
N PHE A 198 -0.48 -3.30 -16.88
CA PHE A 198 0.79 -3.86 -17.35
C PHE A 198 1.96 -3.55 -16.40
N HIS A 199 1.77 -2.74 -15.35
CA HIS A 199 2.80 -2.53 -14.33
C HIS A 199 2.96 -3.77 -13.45
N THR A 200 1.88 -4.54 -13.23
CA THR A 200 1.91 -5.74 -12.40
C THR A 200 2.85 -6.78 -13.00
N CYS A 201 3.94 -7.08 -12.29
CA CYS A 201 4.85 -8.16 -12.67
C CYS A 201 4.16 -9.52 -12.46
N PHE A 202 4.25 -10.43 -13.45
CA PHE A 202 3.57 -11.73 -13.37
C PHE A 202 3.99 -12.56 -12.15
N ASN A 203 5.27 -12.53 -11.77
CA ASN A 203 5.77 -13.30 -10.62
C ASN A 203 5.85 -12.47 -9.33
N ALA A 204 5.26 -11.27 -9.28
CA ALA A 204 5.20 -10.52 -8.02
C ALA A 204 4.23 -11.20 -7.05
N PRO A 205 4.60 -11.35 -5.77
CA PRO A 205 3.70 -11.80 -4.71
C PRO A 205 2.66 -10.72 -4.40
N ILE A 206 1.40 -11.13 -4.24
CA ILE A 206 0.28 -10.24 -3.94
C ILE A 206 -0.65 -10.94 -2.95
N GLU A 207 -0.84 -10.38 -1.76
CA GLU A 207 -1.94 -10.76 -0.87
C GLU A 207 -3.08 -9.75 -1.02
N TRP A 208 -4.21 -10.19 -1.58
CA TRP A 208 -5.39 -9.36 -1.78
C TRP A 208 -6.27 -9.28 -0.52
N VAL A 209 -7.11 -8.26 -0.44
CA VAL A 209 -8.26 -8.21 0.48
C VAL A 209 -9.45 -7.59 -0.25
N THR A 210 -10.69 -7.91 0.11
CA THR A 210 -11.85 -7.28 -0.51
C THR A 210 -12.20 -5.95 0.16
N ALA A 211 -12.85 -5.06 -0.58
CA ALA A 211 -13.33 -3.80 -0.02
C ALA A 211 -14.31 -4.02 1.16
N ARG A 212 -15.07 -5.12 1.12
CA ARG A 212 -16.02 -5.50 2.18
C ARG A 212 -15.30 -5.88 3.46
N ASP A 213 -14.27 -6.72 3.37
CA ASP A 213 -13.44 -7.11 4.52
C ASP A 213 -12.71 -5.89 5.10
N SER A 214 -12.15 -5.01 4.26
CA SER A 214 -11.57 -3.74 4.71
C SER A 214 -12.60 -2.83 5.41
N GLY A 215 -13.85 -2.79 4.96
CA GLY A 215 -14.94 -2.07 5.62
C GLY A 215 -15.38 -2.71 6.95
N LEU A 216 -15.42 -4.04 6.99
CA LEU A 216 -15.74 -4.83 8.18
C LEU A 216 -14.70 -4.62 9.28
N LEU A 217 -13.41 -4.59 8.91
CA LEU A 217 -12.32 -4.23 9.81
C LEU A 217 -12.57 -2.89 10.50
N MET A 218 -12.97 -1.86 9.75
CA MET A 218 -13.24 -0.53 10.33
C MET A 218 -14.39 -0.57 11.35
N ARG A 219 -15.49 -1.28 11.02
CA ARG A 219 -16.63 -1.45 11.94
C ARG A 219 -16.20 -2.15 13.22
N ARG A 220 -15.54 -3.30 13.09
CA ARG A 220 -15.16 -4.12 14.24
C ARG A 220 -14.13 -3.45 15.13
N LEU A 221 -13.23 -2.65 14.55
CA LEU A 221 -12.34 -1.78 15.31
C LEU A 221 -13.12 -0.80 16.19
N VAL A 222 -14.06 -0.06 15.61
CA VAL A 222 -14.89 0.90 16.36
C VAL A 222 -15.73 0.20 17.43
N GLU A 223 -16.36 -0.92 17.08
CA GLU A 223 -17.20 -1.69 18.03
C GLU A 223 -16.41 -2.21 19.22
N LYS A 224 -15.29 -2.88 18.96
CA LYS A 224 -14.47 -3.52 20.00
C LYS A 224 -13.85 -2.48 20.94
N ASP A 225 -13.35 -1.37 20.38
CA ASP A 225 -12.81 -0.27 21.18
C ASP A 225 -13.90 0.47 21.98
N ALA A 226 -15.06 0.75 21.38
CA ALA A 226 -16.16 1.44 22.06
C ALA A 226 -16.76 0.62 23.21
N LYS A 227 -16.68 -0.71 23.13
CA LYS A 227 -17.10 -1.66 24.17
C LYS A 227 -16.02 -1.88 25.26
N GLY A 228 -14.82 -1.33 25.08
CA GLY A 228 -13.70 -1.53 26.01
C GLY A 228 -13.04 -2.91 25.90
N GLU A 229 -13.22 -3.59 24.76
CA GLU A 229 -12.72 -4.93 24.48
C GLU A 229 -11.42 -4.91 23.66
N LEU A 230 -10.98 -3.73 23.20
CA LEU A 230 -9.72 -3.55 22.48
C LEU A 230 -8.61 -3.20 23.45
N GLU A 231 -7.53 -3.98 23.43
CA GLU A 231 -6.35 -3.77 24.28
C GLU A 231 -5.65 -2.44 23.96
N GLU A 232 -5.15 -1.74 24.99
CA GLU A 232 -4.47 -0.44 24.80
C GLU A 232 -3.26 -0.54 23.87
N LYS A 233 -2.56 -1.68 23.89
CA LYS A 233 -1.38 -1.97 23.05
C LYS A 233 -1.67 -1.97 21.55
N PHE A 234 -2.95 -1.96 21.14
CA PHE A 234 -3.34 -1.81 19.74
C PHE A 234 -2.97 -0.43 19.21
N TRP A 235 -3.19 0.60 20.03
CA TRP A 235 -2.95 1.99 19.65
C TRP A 235 -1.45 2.30 19.62
N LYS A 236 -1.11 3.40 18.93
CA LYS A 236 0.27 3.84 18.66
C LYS A 236 1.08 2.83 17.84
N LYS A 237 0.43 2.09 16.95
CA LYS A 237 1.06 1.08 16.09
C LYS A 237 0.64 1.12 14.63
N CYS A 238 1.49 0.52 13.79
CA CYS A 238 1.27 0.28 12.37
C CYS A 238 0.91 -1.20 12.16
N TYR A 239 0.02 -1.47 11.21
CA TYR A 239 -0.40 -2.82 10.87
C TYR A 239 -0.57 -2.97 9.35
N ASN A 240 -0.30 -4.15 8.80
CA ASN A 240 -0.63 -4.47 7.42
C ASN A 240 -2.07 -5.03 7.35
N ILE A 241 -2.89 -4.50 6.43
CA ILE A 241 -4.17 -5.11 6.09
C ILE A 241 -3.90 -6.10 4.95
N GLY A 242 -4.18 -7.38 5.19
CA GLY A 242 -4.15 -8.44 4.19
C GLY A 242 -5.41 -9.30 4.26
N GLY A 243 -5.63 -10.15 3.26
CA GLY A 243 -6.75 -11.11 3.24
C GLY A 243 -6.38 -12.52 3.71
N GLY A 244 -5.16 -12.72 4.23
CA GLY A 244 -4.73 -14.01 4.78
C GLY A 244 -4.34 -15.03 3.72
N ALA A 245 -4.09 -16.27 4.17
CA ALA A 245 -3.45 -17.31 3.36
C ALA A 245 -4.20 -17.64 2.05
N CYS A 246 -5.54 -17.63 2.06
CA CYS A 246 -6.36 -17.90 0.88
C CYS A 246 -6.25 -16.81 -0.21
N ASN A 247 -5.71 -15.65 0.12
CA ASN A 247 -5.56 -14.51 -0.77
C ASN A 247 -4.12 -14.23 -1.20
N ARG A 248 -3.15 -15.04 -0.76
CA ARG A 248 -1.75 -14.96 -1.20
C ARG A 248 -1.61 -15.58 -2.59
N VAL A 249 -1.43 -14.75 -3.59
CA VAL A 249 -1.34 -15.15 -5.00
C VAL A 249 -0.17 -14.45 -5.68
N THR A 250 0.04 -14.69 -6.98
CA THR A 250 0.96 -13.89 -7.80
C THR A 250 0.22 -12.91 -8.73
N GLY A 251 0.96 -12.04 -9.41
CA GLY A 251 0.43 -11.27 -10.53
C GLY A 251 -0.18 -12.16 -11.63
N TYR A 252 0.43 -13.30 -11.93
CA TYR A 252 -0.07 -14.27 -12.90
C TYR A 252 -1.44 -14.83 -12.49
N ASP A 253 -1.56 -15.30 -11.26
CA ASP A 253 -2.82 -15.83 -10.70
C ASP A 253 -3.92 -14.78 -10.72
N THR A 254 -3.57 -13.53 -10.38
CA THR A 254 -4.52 -12.40 -10.37
C THR A 254 -5.15 -12.21 -11.76
N PHE A 255 -4.33 -12.20 -12.82
CA PHE A 255 -4.85 -12.12 -14.19
C PHE A 255 -5.60 -13.39 -14.58
N ASP A 256 -5.13 -14.55 -14.17
CA ASP A 256 -5.69 -15.82 -14.62
C ASP A 256 -7.09 -16.04 -14.05
N GLU A 257 -7.28 -15.78 -12.75
CA GLU A 257 -8.60 -15.79 -12.11
C GLU A 257 -9.54 -14.76 -12.74
N GLY A 258 -9.06 -13.53 -12.98
CA GLY A 258 -9.84 -12.49 -13.65
C GLY A 258 -10.24 -12.86 -15.09
N PHE A 259 -9.39 -13.55 -15.85
CA PHE A 259 -9.69 -13.93 -17.23
C PHE A 259 -10.52 -15.20 -17.35
N LYS A 260 -10.45 -16.12 -16.37
CA LYS A 260 -11.30 -17.32 -16.33
C LYS A 260 -12.79 -16.97 -16.39
N ILE A 261 -13.22 -15.86 -15.75
CA ILE A 261 -14.64 -15.47 -15.73
C ILE A 261 -15.18 -15.07 -17.11
N ILE A 262 -14.31 -14.57 -18.00
CA ILE A 262 -14.64 -14.22 -19.40
C ILE A 262 -14.21 -15.32 -20.39
N GLY A 263 -13.90 -16.53 -19.92
CA GLY A 263 -13.59 -17.69 -20.76
C GLY A 263 -12.14 -17.85 -21.22
N GLY A 264 -11.23 -17.04 -20.68
CA GLY A 264 -9.83 -17.02 -21.06
C GLY A 264 -8.88 -17.54 -19.98
N SER A 265 -7.63 -17.16 -20.15
CA SER A 265 -6.53 -17.34 -19.21
C SER A 265 -5.49 -16.26 -19.49
N THR A 266 -4.54 -16.07 -18.58
CA THR A 266 -3.42 -15.13 -18.78
C THR A 266 -2.68 -15.44 -20.07
N LYS A 267 -2.40 -16.73 -20.32
CA LYS A 267 -1.70 -17.18 -21.54
C LYS A 267 -2.46 -16.93 -22.84
N LYS A 268 -3.80 -16.92 -22.79
CA LYS A 268 -4.64 -16.70 -23.98
C LYS A 268 -4.74 -15.23 -24.36
N TYR A 269 -4.69 -14.34 -23.38
CA TYR A 269 -5.00 -12.92 -23.60
C TYR A 269 -3.81 -11.99 -23.52
N MET A 270 -2.74 -12.40 -22.83
CA MET A 270 -1.54 -11.60 -22.60
C MET A 270 -0.30 -12.29 -23.16
N LYS A 271 0.77 -11.52 -23.29
CA LYS A 271 2.12 -12.05 -23.53
C LYS A 271 3.08 -11.59 -22.44
N PRO A 272 4.13 -12.37 -22.11
CA PRO A 272 5.01 -12.03 -20.99
C PRO A 272 5.68 -10.66 -21.14
N GLU A 273 6.11 -10.30 -22.36
CA GLU A 273 6.84 -9.07 -22.64
C GLU A 273 5.99 -7.79 -22.55
N TRP A 274 4.67 -7.91 -22.32
CA TRP A 274 3.77 -6.77 -22.18
C TRP A 274 3.88 -6.09 -20.82
N ASN A 275 4.24 -6.84 -19.79
CA ASN A 275 4.28 -6.37 -18.42
C ASN A 275 5.69 -5.98 -17.98
N SER A 276 5.77 -5.17 -16.94
CA SER A 276 7.02 -4.88 -16.23
C SER A 276 7.59 -6.13 -15.58
N ILE A 277 8.89 -6.12 -15.29
CA ILE A 277 9.60 -7.22 -14.62
C ILE A 277 10.10 -6.88 -13.21
N ARG A 278 10.06 -5.59 -12.85
CA ARG A 278 10.35 -5.05 -11.52
C ARG A 278 9.63 -3.71 -11.34
N ASN A 279 9.84 -3.07 -10.19
CA ASN A 279 9.31 -1.74 -9.84
C ASN A 279 7.78 -1.71 -9.67
N PHE A 280 7.20 -2.82 -9.23
CA PHE A 280 5.79 -2.95 -8.88
C PHE A 280 5.66 -3.28 -7.40
N HIS A 281 4.80 -2.59 -6.67
CA HIS A 281 4.61 -2.82 -5.25
C HIS A 281 3.51 -3.83 -4.97
N CYS A 282 3.80 -4.84 -4.14
CA CYS A 282 2.90 -5.77 -3.46
C CYS A 282 3.77 -6.85 -2.77
N MET A 283 3.21 -7.58 -1.81
CA MET A 283 3.87 -8.69 -1.13
C MET A 283 2.87 -9.65 -0.48
N TRP A 284 3.37 -10.78 0.02
CA TRP A 284 2.66 -11.58 1.03
C TRP A 284 3.03 -11.05 2.43
N PHE A 285 2.14 -11.20 3.41
CA PHE A 285 2.38 -10.63 4.73
C PHE A 285 2.68 -11.70 5.78
N GLU A 286 3.75 -11.46 6.54
CA GLU A 286 4.07 -12.26 7.73
C GLU A 286 3.14 -11.88 8.90
N ASP A 287 2.53 -10.70 8.87
CA ASP A 287 1.89 -10.06 10.02
C ASP A 287 0.46 -9.58 9.78
N SER A 288 -0.13 -9.82 8.58
CA SER A 288 -1.52 -9.42 8.30
C SER A 288 -2.54 -10.12 9.19
N HIS A 289 -2.18 -11.31 9.72
CA HIS A 289 -3.00 -12.07 10.66
C HIS A 289 -3.23 -11.31 11.98
N ILE A 290 -2.34 -10.40 12.39
CA ILE A 290 -2.46 -9.67 13.66
C ILE A 290 -3.76 -8.86 13.72
N LEU A 291 -4.12 -8.15 12.63
CA LEU A 291 -5.41 -7.45 12.57
C LEU A 291 -6.59 -8.41 12.58
N ASN A 292 -6.43 -9.60 11.98
CA ASN A 292 -7.46 -10.62 12.00
C ASN A 292 -7.63 -11.23 13.39
N ASP A 293 -6.57 -11.36 14.19
CA ASP A 293 -6.68 -11.82 15.57
C ASP A 293 -7.40 -10.79 16.45
N TYR A 294 -7.21 -9.50 16.18
CA TYR A 294 -7.96 -8.44 16.86
C TYR A 294 -9.42 -8.38 16.42
N PHE A 295 -9.70 -8.51 15.12
CA PHE A 295 -11.00 -8.10 14.57
C PHE A 295 -11.73 -9.17 13.78
N ASP A 296 -11.13 -10.31 13.44
CA ASP A 296 -11.74 -11.40 12.67
C ASP A 296 -12.45 -10.87 11.40
N PHE A 297 -11.70 -10.24 10.50
CA PHE A 297 -12.29 -9.54 9.34
C PHE A 297 -11.99 -10.21 8.00
N GLN A 298 -11.11 -11.21 7.96
CA GLN A 298 -10.68 -11.91 6.74
C GLN A 298 -11.65 -13.05 6.42
N HIS A 299 -12.73 -12.77 5.68
CA HIS A 299 -13.79 -13.74 5.40
C HIS A 299 -14.00 -14.05 3.92
N GLU A 300 -13.38 -13.29 3.02
CA GLU A 300 -13.54 -13.46 1.59
C GLU A 300 -12.23 -13.86 0.89
N ASP A 301 -12.32 -14.77 -0.08
CA ASP A 301 -11.19 -15.16 -0.93
C ASP A 301 -11.34 -14.68 -2.38
N VAL A 302 -10.19 -14.49 -3.06
CA VAL A 302 -10.09 -13.99 -4.45
C VAL A 302 -10.97 -14.78 -5.42
N LYS A 303 -11.03 -16.11 -5.26
CA LYS A 303 -11.76 -16.98 -6.18
C LYS A 303 -13.26 -16.81 -6.00
N THR A 304 -13.73 -16.82 -4.75
CA THR A 304 -15.15 -16.58 -4.43
C THR A 304 -15.58 -15.19 -4.89
N TYR A 305 -14.74 -14.17 -4.69
CA TYR A 305 -14.97 -12.82 -5.20
C TYR A 305 -15.22 -12.78 -6.71
N TRP A 306 -14.35 -13.41 -7.51
CA TRP A 306 -14.51 -13.43 -8.97
C TRP A 306 -15.74 -14.22 -9.43
N GLN A 307 -16.11 -15.28 -8.72
CA GLN A 307 -17.35 -16.02 -8.97
C GLN A 307 -18.60 -15.17 -8.70
N GLU A 308 -18.59 -14.36 -7.64
CA GLU A 308 -19.67 -13.43 -7.32
C GLU A 308 -19.82 -12.36 -8.42
N ILE A 309 -18.71 -11.78 -8.90
CA ILE A 309 -18.73 -10.83 -10.03
C ILE A 309 -19.36 -11.48 -11.27
N LEU A 310 -19.02 -12.73 -11.57
CA LEU A 310 -19.61 -13.47 -12.69
C LEU A 310 -21.12 -13.73 -12.50
N SER A 311 -21.57 -13.94 -11.25
CA SER A 311 -22.98 -14.17 -10.93
C SER A 311 -23.82 -12.89 -11.11
N THR A 312 -23.27 -11.74 -10.73
CA THR A 312 -23.92 -10.43 -10.81
C THR A 312 -23.84 -9.82 -12.22
N HIS A 313 -22.82 -10.17 -12.98
CA HIS A 313 -22.58 -9.68 -14.34
C HIS A 313 -22.53 -10.84 -15.34
N GLY A 314 -23.61 -11.61 -15.41
CA GLY A 314 -23.69 -12.83 -16.23
C GLY A 314 -23.34 -12.66 -17.71
N TYR A 315 -23.41 -11.44 -18.26
CA TYR A 315 -23.00 -11.13 -19.62
C TYR A 315 -21.50 -11.37 -19.88
N TYR A 316 -20.64 -11.36 -18.85
CA TYR A 316 -19.23 -11.72 -19.00
C TYR A 316 -19.05 -13.16 -19.52
N ARG A 317 -20.03 -14.04 -19.29
CA ARG A 317 -20.04 -15.40 -19.84
C ARG A 317 -20.09 -15.42 -21.37
N LEU A 318 -20.65 -14.38 -21.99
CA LEU A 318 -20.68 -14.25 -23.46
C LEU A 318 -19.28 -14.08 -24.04
N GLY A 319 -18.30 -13.63 -23.24
CA GLY A 319 -16.89 -13.60 -23.64
C GLY A 319 -16.36 -14.96 -24.10
N LYS A 320 -16.90 -16.06 -23.55
CA LYS A 320 -16.58 -17.45 -23.96
C LYS A 320 -16.91 -17.74 -25.43
N LEU A 321 -17.84 -17.00 -26.01
CA LEU A 321 -18.26 -17.15 -27.41
C LEU A 321 -17.34 -16.39 -28.37
N VAL A 322 -16.54 -15.45 -27.86
CA VAL A 322 -15.64 -14.62 -28.66
C VAL A 322 -14.28 -15.32 -28.76
N PRO A 323 -13.72 -15.54 -29.98
CA PRO A 323 -12.39 -16.09 -30.14
C PRO A 323 -11.34 -15.33 -29.32
N ALA A 324 -10.52 -16.06 -28.58
CA ALA A 324 -9.58 -15.46 -27.63
C ALA A 324 -8.64 -14.42 -28.23
N LYS A 325 -8.22 -14.64 -29.49
CA LYS A 325 -7.39 -13.70 -30.26
C LYS A 325 -8.07 -12.34 -30.46
N LEU A 326 -9.40 -12.30 -30.62
CA LEU A 326 -10.15 -11.05 -30.75
C LEU A 326 -10.27 -10.35 -29.40
N VAL A 327 -10.54 -11.09 -28.32
CA VAL A 327 -10.56 -10.52 -26.96
C VAL A 327 -9.20 -9.91 -26.62
N SER A 328 -8.12 -10.67 -26.80
CA SER A 328 -6.75 -10.20 -26.61
C SER A 328 -6.50 -8.91 -27.40
N LYS A 329 -6.80 -8.90 -28.71
CA LYS A 329 -6.51 -7.77 -29.58
C LYS A 329 -7.32 -6.50 -29.27
N PHE A 330 -8.63 -6.64 -29.05
CA PHE A 330 -9.55 -5.49 -28.94
C PHE A 330 -9.81 -5.05 -27.51
N ALA A 331 -9.61 -5.93 -26.51
CA ALA A 331 -9.77 -5.57 -25.11
C ALA A 331 -8.43 -5.23 -24.47
N ILE A 332 -7.42 -6.09 -24.61
CA ILE A 332 -6.16 -6.02 -23.85
C ILE A 332 -5.06 -5.28 -24.63
N GLU A 333 -4.69 -5.76 -25.81
CA GLU A 333 -3.58 -5.23 -26.62
C GLU A 333 -3.79 -3.75 -26.99
N ARG A 334 -5.05 -3.30 -27.12
CA ARG A 334 -5.35 -1.88 -27.37
C ARG A 334 -4.81 -0.95 -26.27
N LEU A 335 -4.72 -1.43 -25.03
CA LEU A 335 -4.24 -0.67 -23.87
C LEU A 335 -2.72 -0.51 -23.88
N LEU A 336 -1.97 -1.28 -24.68
CA LEU A 336 -0.51 -1.11 -24.83
C LEU A 336 -0.13 0.22 -25.50
N LYS A 337 -1.11 0.93 -26.06
CA LYS A 337 -0.94 2.26 -26.67
C LYS A 337 -1.16 3.40 -25.68
N ASP A 338 -1.69 3.09 -24.50
CA ASP A 338 -1.91 4.04 -23.43
C ASP A 338 -0.56 4.54 -22.89
N ASP A 339 -0.47 5.81 -22.52
CA ASP A 339 0.80 6.42 -22.12
C ASP A 339 1.30 5.96 -20.74
N ASN A 340 0.44 5.30 -19.96
CA ASN A 340 0.81 4.61 -18.74
C ASN A 340 1.23 3.14 -18.96
N ALA A 341 1.21 2.62 -20.19
CA ALA A 341 1.65 1.25 -20.46
C ALA A 341 3.18 1.15 -20.62
N PRO A 342 3.87 0.15 -20.03
CA PRO A 342 5.31 -0.05 -20.21
C PRO A 342 5.75 -0.19 -21.67
N ARG A 343 4.91 -0.81 -22.51
CA ARG A 343 5.17 -0.92 -23.96
C ARG A 343 5.14 0.43 -24.68
N TYR A 344 4.29 1.35 -24.25
CA TYR A 344 4.29 2.72 -24.77
C TYR A 344 5.61 3.41 -24.43
N TRP A 345 6.08 3.30 -23.17
CA TRP A 345 7.36 3.87 -22.73
C TRP A 345 8.54 3.37 -23.56
N VAL A 346 8.57 2.07 -23.86
CA VAL A 346 9.58 1.48 -24.74
C VAL A 346 9.49 2.07 -26.14
N LYS A 347 8.28 2.12 -26.72
CA LYS A 347 8.04 2.62 -28.09
C LYS A 347 8.39 4.10 -28.24
N THR A 348 8.12 4.92 -27.22
CA THR A 348 8.38 6.37 -27.23
C THR A 348 9.71 6.73 -26.54
N ASN A 349 10.55 5.75 -26.22
CA ASN A 349 11.88 5.93 -25.61
C ASN A 349 11.87 6.77 -24.31
N GLN A 350 10.90 6.53 -23.41
CA GLN A 350 10.90 7.12 -22.07
C GLN A 350 11.96 6.45 -21.19
N ALA A 351 13.21 6.88 -21.38
CA ALA A 351 14.39 6.18 -20.85
C ALA A 351 14.35 5.98 -19.32
N GLY A 352 13.88 6.97 -18.55
CA GLY A 352 13.74 6.85 -17.09
C GLY A 352 12.82 5.71 -16.67
N LYS A 353 11.58 5.68 -17.20
CA LYS A 353 10.64 4.59 -16.91
C LYS A 353 11.15 3.24 -17.42
N VAL A 354 11.74 3.19 -18.62
CA VAL A 354 12.32 1.95 -19.15
C VAL A 354 13.42 1.41 -18.23
N LYS A 355 14.33 2.29 -17.76
CA LYS A 355 15.39 1.93 -16.82
C LYS A 355 14.82 1.43 -15.49
N ALA A 356 13.83 2.12 -14.92
CA ALA A 356 13.23 1.73 -13.64
C ALA A 356 12.52 0.36 -13.71
N PHE A 357 11.66 0.14 -14.71
CA PHE A 357 10.79 -1.04 -14.78
C PHE A 357 11.42 -2.26 -15.46
N PHE A 358 12.50 -2.09 -16.23
CA PHE A 358 13.18 -3.17 -16.95
C PHE A 358 14.68 -3.28 -16.70
N GLY A 359 15.30 -2.31 -16.01
CA GLY A 359 16.73 -2.30 -15.69
C GLY A 359 17.66 -1.91 -16.84
N SER A 360 17.39 -2.34 -18.07
CA SER A 360 18.16 -1.96 -19.25
C SER A 360 17.39 -2.23 -20.55
N LYS A 361 17.88 -1.67 -21.67
CA LYS A 361 17.36 -2.02 -22.99
C LYS A 361 17.75 -3.44 -23.41
N GLU A 362 18.83 -3.97 -22.87
CA GLU A 362 19.33 -5.32 -23.09
C GLU A 362 18.40 -6.35 -22.44
N ASN A 363 17.93 -6.08 -21.22
CA ASN A 363 16.94 -6.92 -20.54
C ASN A 363 15.65 -7.04 -21.36
N LEU A 364 15.17 -5.93 -21.94
CA LEU A 364 14.01 -5.92 -22.84
C LEU A 364 14.18 -6.84 -24.07
N LYS A 365 15.40 -6.94 -24.62
CA LYS A 365 15.69 -7.83 -25.76
C LYS A 365 15.66 -9.31 -25.36
N CYS A 366 15.93 -9.60 -24.09
CA CYS A 366 15.95 -10.95 -23.54
C CYS A 366 14.57 -11.40 -23.03
N LEU A 367 13.59 -10.50 -22.94
CA LEU A 367 12.26 -10.86 -22.48
C LEU A 367 11.59 -11.83 -23.47
N PRO A 368 11.14 -13.01 -23.00
CA PRO A 368 10.45 -13.96 -23.85
C PRO A 368 9.09 -13.39 -24.25
N SER A 369 8.74 -13.60 -25.52
CA SER A 369 7.38 -13.32 -26.01
C SER A 369 6.44 -14.52 -25.96
N ASP A 370 6.99 -15.66 -25.58
CA ASP A 370 6.31 -16.95 -25.50
C ASP A 370 6.24 -17.40 -24.04
N TRP A 371 5.06 -17.86 -23.64
CA TRP A 371 4.82 -18.35 -22.29
C TRP A 371 5.60 -19.63 -21.98
N ASP A 372 5.98 -20.42 -22.99
CA ASP A 372 6.79 -21.63 -22.78
C ASP A 372 8.25 -21.31 -22.42
N LYS A 373 8.66 -20.04 -22.61
CA LYS A 373 10.01 -19.54 -22.27
C LYS A 373 10.00 -18.58 -21.09
N PHE A 374 8.83 -18.34 -20.48
CA PHE A 374 8.69 -17.46 -19.33
C PHE A 374 8.39 -18.31 -18.09
N PRO A 375 9.29 -18.37 -17.09
CA PRO A 375 9.04 -19.12 -15.87
C PRO A 375 7.90 -18.45 -15.08
N VAL A 376 6.87 -19.22 -14.76
CA VAL A 376 5.71 -18.75 -13.99
C VAL A 376 5.79 -19.28 -12.56
N LEU A 377 5.98 -18.39 -11.59
CA LEU A 377 6.11 -18.75 -10.17
C LEU A 377 4.89 -19.52 -9.65
N ALA A 378 3.68 -19.14 -10.07
CA ALA A 378 2.44 -19.84 -9.71
C ALA A 378 2.39 -21.32 -10.15
N HIS A 379 3.27 -21.72 -11.07
CA HIS A 379 3.42 -23.11 -11.51
C HIS A 379 4.68 -23.78 -10.93
N GLY A 380 5.32 -23.15 -9.94
CA GLY A 380 6.57 -23.64 -9.35
C GLY A 380 7.80 -23.41 -10.22
N GLN A 381 7.74 -22.52 -11.23
CA GLN A 381 8.82 -22.33 -12.20
C GLN A 381 9.60 -21.04 -11.91
N LEU A 382 10.92 -21.14 -11.83
CA LEU A 382 11.84 -20.00 -11.76
C LEU A 382 12.98 -20.13 -12.77
N ALA A 383 13.71 -19.04 -12.99
CA ALA A 383 14.86 -19.05 -13.89
C ALA A 383 16.07 -19.81 -13.32
N ASP A 384 16.14 -19.96 -12.00
CA ASP A 384 17.26 -20.52 -11.23
C ASP A 384 16.94 -21.87 -10.55
N GLY A 385 15.75 -22.42 -10.75
CA GLY A 385 15.36 -23.76 -10.28
C GLY A 385 13.90 -23.83 -9.86
N ASP A 386 13.22 -24.93 -10.17
CA ASP A 386 11.81 -25.10 -9.79
C ASP A 386 11.65 -25.17 -8.26
N VAL A 387 10.49 -24.69 -7.80
CA VAL A 387 10.14 -24.52 -6.38
C VAL A 387 8.76 -25.08 -6.11
N ASP A 388 8.50 -25.44 -4.86
CA ASP A 388 7.15 -25.73 -4.40
C ASP A 388 6.43 -24.41 -4.05
N TYR A 389 5.49 -24.02 -4.90
CA TYR A 389 4.77 -22.76 -4.78
C TYR A 389 3.86 -22.70 -3.54
N ASP A 390 3.31 -23.84 -3.11
CA ASP A 390 2.46 -23.88 -1.91
C ASP A 390 3.34 -23.80 -0.66
N ASP A 391 4.49 -24.47 -0.68
CA ASP A 391 5.50 -24.42 0.36
C ASP A 391 6.05 -23.00 0.60
N MET A 392 6.37 -22.28 -0.49
CA MET A 392 6.82 -20.88 -0.40
C MET A 392 5.77 -19.92 0.21
N ARG A 393 4.48 -20.26 0.10
CA ARG A 393 3.35 -19.48 0.63
C ARG A 393 2.94 -19.89 2.05
N ASP A 394 3.60 -20.88 2.62
CA ASP A 394 3.40 -21.31 3.99
C ASP A 394 4.15 -20.38 4.96
N ILE A 395 3.38 -19.63 5.75
CA ILE A 395 3.90 -18.70 6.76
C ILE A 395 4.70 -19.41 7.87
N THR A 396 4.54 -20.72 8.04
CA THR A 396 5.30 -21.47 9.05
C THR A 396 6.74 -21.77 8.60
N LYS A 397 7.05 -21.58 7.31
CA LYS A 397 8.33 -21.93 6.68
C LYS A 397 9.23 -20.75 6.35
N LEU A 398 8.87 -19.53 6.78
CA LEU A 398 9.64 -18.31 6.46
C LEU A 398 11.11 -18.40 6.83
N LYS A 399 11.41 -18.95 8.02
CA LYS A 399 12.78 -19.11 8.51
C LYS A 399 13.56 -20.17 7.73
N GLU A 400 12.90 -21.26 7.33
CA GLU A 400 13.50 -22.33 6.52
C GLU A 400 13.92 -21.81 5.15
N HIS A 401 13.08 -20.97 4.54
CA HIS A 401 13.35 -20.32 3.25
C HIS A 401 14.28 -19.10 3.32
N GLY A 402 14.61 -18.62 4.53
CA GLY A 402 15.43 -17.42 4.70
C GLY A 402 14.74 -16.12 4.27
N TYR A 403 13.40 -16.05 4.34
CA TYR A 403 12.63 -14.87 3.94
C TYR A 403 12.58 -13.76 4.99
N ILE A 404 12.94 -14.07 6.24
CA ILE A 404 12.89 -13.12 7.35
C ILE A 404 14.02 -12.09 7.19
N LEU A 405 13.64 -10.82 7.01
CA LEU A 405 14.58 -9.71 6.95
C LEU A 405 15.15 -9.38 8.34
N ASP A 406 16.41 -8.94 8.35
CA ASP A 406 17.08 -8.38 9.52
C ASP A 406 16.76 -6.88 9.62
N HIS A 407 16.45 -6.41 10.84
CA HIS A 407 16.18 -5.01 11.14
C HIS A 407 17.33 -4.31 11.89
N GLY A 408 18.43 -5.01 12.14
CA GLY A 408 19.64 -4.51 12.78
C GLY A 408 19.58 -4.47 14.29
N TYR A 409 18.64 -5.16 14.93
CA TYR A 409 18.52 -5.28 16.38
C TYR A 409 17.87 -6.61 16.77
N ASP A 410 17.95 -6.99 18.04
CA ASP A 410 17.37 -8.26 18.52
C ASP A 410 15.86 -8.16 18.66
N GLU A 411 15.14 -8.59 17.61
CA GLU A 411 13.68 -8.63 17.59
C GLU A 411 13.06 -9.69 18.50
N SER A 412 13.87 -10.57 19.11
CA SER A 412 13.37 -11.53 20.11
C SER A 412 13.19 -10.91 21.50
N LYS A 413 13.78 -9.74 21.75
CA LYS A 413 13.57 -8.98 22.98
C LYS A 413 12.15 -8.40 23.01
N PRO A 414 11.43 -8.50 24.14
CA PRO A 414 10.21 -7.72 24.36
C PRO A 414 10.46 -6.22 24.20
N ASP A 415 9.44 -5.48 23.78
CA ASP A 415 9.54 -4.04 23.55
C ASP A 415 10.00 -3.29 24.82
N GLU A 416 9.59 -3.76 26.00
CA GLU A 416 9.94 -3.21 27.32
C GLU A 416 11.42 -3.40 27.68
N GLU A 417 12.10 -4.32 27.00
CA GLU A 417 13.51 -4.65 27.22
C GLU A 417 14.47 -3.93 26.27
N LEU A 418 13.94 -3.23 25.25
CA LEU A 418 14.75 -2.49 24.29
C LEU A 418 15.41 -1.27 24.94
N ASP A 419 16.70 -1.08 24.68
CA ASP A 419 17.49 0.01 25.24
C ASP A 419 18.31 0.78 24.18
N ILE A 420 19.19 1.67 24.64
CA ILE A 420 19.97 2.54 23.75
C ILE A 420 20.93 1.76 22.84
N GLU A 421 21.38 0.58 23.23
CA GLU A 421 22.27 -0.24 22.41
C GLU A 421 21.52 -0.86 21.23
N ASP A 422 20.25 -1.25 21.44
CA ASP A 422 19.39 -1.70 20.34
C ASP A 422 19.18 -0.57 19.32
N MET A 423 19.03 0.69 19.78
CA MET A 423 18.94 1.86 18.89
C MET A 423 20.23 2.10 18.11
N ARG A 424 21.40 1.96 18.77
CA ARG A 424 22.71 2.11 18.15
C ARG A 424 22.93 1.04 17.07
N SER A 425 22.58 -0.20 17.36
CA SER A 425 22.66 -1.31 16.43
C SER A 425 21.75 -1.08 15.21
N ALA A 426 20.48 -0.74 15.43
CA ALA A 426 19.51 -0.49 14.37
C ALA A 426 19.92 0.69 13.48
N ALA A 427 20.50 1.75 14.07
CA ALA A 427 21.01 2.91 13.34
C ALA A 427 22.22 2.55 12.47
N ALA A 428 23.17 1.78 13.03
CA ALA A 428 24.36 1.33 12.30
C ALA A 428 23.98 0.47 11.09
N PHE A 429 23.00 -0.44 11.24
CA PHE A 429 22.47 -1.26 10.15
C PHE A 429 21.76 -0.44 9.06
N ARG A 430 21.33 0.78 9.37
CA ARG A 430 20.78 1.78 8.44
C ARG A 430 21.84 2.78 7.95
N GLY A 431 23.12 2.47 8.15
CA GLY A 431 24.25 3.29 7.70
C GLY A 431 24.46 4.59 8.47
N GLY A 432 23.86 4.75 9.65
CA GLY A 432 23.96 5.94 10.48
C GLY A 432 24.25 5.64 11.95
N LYS A 433 23.86 6.54 12.86
CA LYS A 433 24.06 6.40 14.30
C LYS A 433 22.91 7.01 15.11
N CYS A 434 22.65 6.44 16.28
CA CYS A 434 21.87 7.08 17.34
C CYS A 434 22.79 8.07 18.07
N VAL A 435 22.48 9.37 17.99
CA VAL A 435 23.29 10.46 18.59
C VAL A 435 22.96 10.63 20.07
N SER A 436 21.71 10.39 20.46
CA SER A 436 21.31 10.39 21.87
C SER A 436 22.16 9.41 22.70
N THR A 437 22.59 9.87 23.87
CA THR A 437 23.49 9.11 24.75
C THR A 437 22.76 8.11 25.64
N SER A 438 21.47 8.35 25.91
CA SER A 438 20.62 7.52 26.77
C SER A 438 19.16 7.53 26.29
N MET A 439 18.43 6.48 26.66
CA MET A 439 16.97 6.42 26.61
C MET A 439 16.44 5.72 27.85
N THR A 440 15.18 5.95 28.19
CA THR A 440 14.48 5.11 29.16
C THR A 440 14.27 3.73 28.51
N LYS A 441 14.72 2.66 29.17
CA LYS A 441 14.53 1.29 28.68
C LYS A 441 13.03 1.01 28.48
N GLY A 442 12.68 0.45 27.34
CA GLY A 442 11.29 0.17 26.93
C GLY A 442 10.49 1.37 26.40
N ASP A 443 11.03 2.59 26.45
CA ASP A 443 10.34 3.77 25.93
C ASP A 443 10.55 3.91 24.42
N LEU A 444 9.56 3.46 23.64
CA LEU A 444 9.61 3.53 22.20
C LEU A 444 9.11 4.84 21.60
N TYR A 445 8.57 5.77 22.40
CA TYR A 445 7.83 6.92 21.90
C TYR A 445 8.49 8.27 22.20
N THR A 446 9.39 8.35 23.20
CA THR A 446 10.23 9.53 23.38
C THR A 446 11.21 9.67 22.22
N LYS A 447 11.26 10.86 21.60
CA LYS A 447 12.12 11.12 20.44
C LYS A 447 13.60 11.10 20.85
N LEU A 448 14.40 10.41 20.05
CA LEU A 448 15.86 10.43 20.09
C LEU A 448 16.39 11.22 18.88
N GLU A 449 17.63 11.70 18.99
CA GLU A 449 18.36 12.31 17.88
C GLU A 449 19.16 11.23 17.15
N TRP A 450 19.00 11.20 15.83
CA TRP A 450 19.64 10.26 14.91
C TRP A 450 20.46 11.03 13.87
N GLU A 451 21.49 10.40 13.32
CA GLU A 451 22.27 10.95 12.20
C GLU A 451 22.41 9.87 11.12
N CYS A 452 22.03 10.18 9.87
CA CYS A 452 22.18 9.26 8.74
C CYS A 452 23.59 9.28 8.15
N HIS A 453 23.87 8.40 7.19
CA HIS A 453 25.15 8.35 6.47
C HIS A 453 25.60 9.72 5.91
N ASP A 454 24.67 10.49 5.33
CA ASP A 454 24.95 11.79 4.72
C ASP A 454 25.12 12.93 5.75
N GLY A 455 25.09 12.62 7.06
CA GLY A 455 25.26 13.60 8.14
C GLY A 455 24.01 14.39 8.53
N HIS A 456 22.86 14.13 7.93
CA HIS A 456 21.60 14.76 8.36
C HIS A 456 21.21 14.28 9.75
N ARG A 457 21.00 15.25 10.66
CA ARG A 457 20.47 15.00 12.00
C ARG A 457 18.97 15.21 12.05
N PHE A 458 18.27 14.29 12.68
CA PHE A 458 16.80 14.32 12.77
C PHE A 458 16.30 13.68 14.05
N TRP A 459 15.12 14.13 14.50
CA TRP A 459 14.45 13.60 15.68
C TRP A 459 13.37 12.59 15.26
N ALA A 460 13.39 11.41 15.87
CA ALA A 460 12.40 10.36 15.64
C ALA A 460 12.26 9.51 16.89
N SER A 461 11.07 8.95 17.12
CA SER A 461 10.90 7.94 18.17
C SER A 461 11.55 6.61 17.75
N PRO A 462 12.04 5.79 18.70
CA PRO A 462 12.42 4.40 18.42
C PRO A 462 11.36 3.63 17.64
N TYR A 463 10.07 3.80 17.98
CA TYR A 463 8.97 3.16 17.28
C TYR A 463 8.96 3.54 15.79
N THR A 464 9.08 4.83 15.47
CA THR A 464 9.10 5.33 14.10
C THR A 464 10.25 4.69 13.30
N VAL A 465 11.41 4.49 13.91
CA VAL A 465 12.60 3.95 13.24
C VAL A 465 12.60 2.43 13.13
N LEU A 466 12.47 1.74 14.27
CA LEU A 466 12.65 0.28 14.36
C LEU A 466 11.38 -0.47 13.97
N LYS A 467 10.21 0.02 14.42
CA LYS A 467 8.94 -0.70 14.27
C LYS A 467 8.16 -0.26 13.04
N ALA A 468 8.17 1.02 12.67
CA ALA A 468 7.50 1.50 11.47
C ALA A 468 8.40 1.49 10.22
N GLY A 469 9.72 1.29 10.36
CA GLY A 469 10.67 1.18 9.24
C GLY A 469 11.08 2.51 8.61
N HIS A 470 10.66 3.66 9.16
CA HIS A 470 11.08 4.97 8.64
C HIS A 470 12.53 5.27 9.03
N TRP A 471 13.24 6.03 8.20
CA TRP A 471 14.60 6.48 8.52
C TRP A 471 14.77 7.99 8.32
N CYS A 472 15.86 8.41 7.67
CA CYS A 472 16.17 9.80 7.41
C CYS A 472 15.07 10.46 6.56
N PRO A 473 14.44 11.55 7.03
CA PRO A 473 13.38 12.24 6.30
C PRO A 473 13.89 13.08 5.12
N ILE A 474 15.18 13.00 4.81
CA ILE A 474 15.81 13.68 3.66
C ILE A 474 16.28 12.63 2.66
N CYS A 475 17.19 11.75 3.06
CA CYS A 475 17.77 10.75 2.17
C CYS A 475 16.77 9.66 1.74
N CYS A 476 15.88 9.25 2.65
CA CYS A 476 14.98 8.11 2.42
C CYS A 476 13.58 8.53 1.96
N GLN A 477 13.40 9.81 1.59
CA GLN A 477 12.16 10.33 1.06
C GLN A 477 12.22 10.43 -0.48
N PRO A 478 11.25 9.86 -1.20
CA PRO A 478 11.05 10.14 -2.63
C PRO A 478 10.38 11.53 -2.84
N SER A 479 10.59 12.29 -3.91
CA SER A 479 11.64 12.33 -4.95
C SER A 479 12.80 13.25 -4.51
N PRO A 480 14.07 12.99 -4.88
CA PRO A 480 14.53 11.97 -5.83
C PRO A 480 14.56 10.54 -5.26
N TRP A 481 14.42 9.53 -6.13
CA TRP A 481 14.61 8.12 -5.78
C TRP A 481 16.08 7.75 -5.97
N ASP A 482 16.80 7.62 -4.86
CA ASP A 482 18.27 7.42 -4.80
C ASP A 482 18.68 6.06 -4.20
N TYR A 483 17.81 5.05 -4.33
CA TYR A 483 17.96 3.77 -3.65
C TYR A 483 19.18 2.95 -4.12
N ASP A 484 19.70 3.18 -5.33
CA ASP A 484 20.96 2.58 -5.78
C ASP A 484 22.14 3.00 -4.91
N ARG A 485 22.24 4.29 -4.57
CA ARG A 485 23.32 4.80 -3.72
C ARG A 485 23.09 4.39 -2.26
N LEU A 486 21.87 4.57 -1.75
CA LEU A 486 21.52 4.25 -0.36
C LEU A 486 21.83 2.78 -0.03
N SER A 487 21.49 1.86 -0.93
CA SER A 487 21.71 0.43 -0.72
C SER A 487 23.19 0.02 -0.65
N LYS A 488 24.14 0.86 -1.09
CA LYS A 488 25.58 0.57 -1.00
C LYS A 488 26.12 0.64 0.42
N PHE A 489 25.50 1.44 1.29
CA PHE A 489 25.94 1.64 2.67
C PHE A 489 24.84 1.40 3.71
N MET A 490 23.60 1.11 3.28
CA MET A 490 22.49 0.72 4.15
C MET A 490 22.18 -0.77 3.96
N PRO A 491 22.79 -1.67 4.76
CA PRO A 491 22.42 -3.09 4.79
C PRO A 491 20.90 -3.31 4.85
N PHE A 492 20.20 -2.48 5.63
CA PHE A 492 18.73 -2.49 5.73
C PHE A 492 18.03 -2.48 4.35
N TYR A 493 18.42 -1.60 3.43
CA TYR A 493 17.83 -1.52 2.09
C TYR A 493 18.41 -2.55 1.12
N ALA A 494 19.70 -2.86 1.28
CA ALA A 494 20.43 -3.78 0.43
C ALA A 494 19.79 -5.18 0.34
N GLN A 495 19.18 -5.65 1.43
CA GLN A 495 18.51 -6.96 1.51
C GLN A 495 17.49 -7.15 0.39
N ILE A 496 16.68 -6.14 0.11
CA ILE A 496 15.62 -6.20 -0.91
C ILE A 496 16.06 -5.57 -2.22
N TRP A 497 16.77 -4.44 -2.19
CA TRP A 497 17.10 -3.70 -3.42
C TRP A 497 17.86 -4.59 -4.41
N TYR A 498 18.81 -5.39 -3.89
CA TYR A 498 19.64 -6.28 -4.70
C TYR A 498 18.96 -7.56 -5.16
N ASP A 499 17.69 -7.80 -4.80
CA ASP A 499 16.91 -8.89 -5.39
C ASP A 499 16.66 -8.68 -6.88
N THR A 500 16.53 -7.42 -7.29
CA THR A 500 16.15 -7.00 -8.65
C THR A 500 17.07 -5.95 -9.27
N HIS A 501 18.04 -5.42 -8.51
CA HIS A 501 19.03 -4.45 -8.99
C HIS A 501 20.43 -5.01 -8.84
N ALA A 502 21.28 -4.81 -9.85
CA ALA A 502 22.69 -5.19 -9.72
C ALA A 502 23.41 -4.25 -8.74
N LYS A 503 24.37 -4.76 -7.96
CA LYS A 503 25.16 -3.94 -7.02
C LYS A 503 25.91 -2.77 -7.68
N GLY A 504 26.19 -2.89 -8.98
CA GLY A 504 26.82 -1.85 -9.78
C GLY A 504 25.85 -0.79 -10.33
N GLU A 505 24.53 -0.93 -10.16
CA GLU A 505 23.60 0.14 -10.50
C GLU A 505 23.91 1.39 -9.65
N ASN A 506 23.80 2.55 -10.29
CA ASN A 506 24.20 3.84 -9.72
C ASN A 506 23.41 4.97 -10.37
N SER A 507 22.09 4.92 -10.21
CA SER A 507 21.17 5.89 -10.80
C SER A 507 20.30 6.56 -9.75
N THR A 508 20.10 7.86 -9.94
CA THR A 508 19.11 8.64 -9.20
C THR A 508 17.99 9.02 -10.16
N TYR A 509 16.74 8.79 -9.78
CA TYR A 509 15.57 9.02 -10.62
C TYR A 509 14.75 10.19 -10.07
N TYR A 510 14.16 10.98 -10.96
CA TYR A 510 13.38 12.17 -10.60
C TYR A 510 12.45 12.58 -11.75
N TYR A 511 11.41 13.36 -11.43
CA TYR A 511 10.64 14.08 -12.44
C TYR A 511 11.27 15.47 -12.68
N ASP A 512 11.42 15.87 -13.95
CA ASP A 512 11.83 17.24 -14.28
C ASP A 512 10.67 18.25 -14.06
N GLN A 513 10.94 19.54 -14.30
CA GLN A 513 9.97 20.63 -14.13
C GLN A 513 8.68 20.47 -14.97
N ASN A 514 8.71 19.66 -16.03
CA ASN A 514 7.55 19.35 -16.87
C ASN A 514 6.91 18.01 -16.50
N HIS A 515 7.26 17.46 -15.33
CA HIS A 515 6.84 16.16 -14.85
C HIS A 515 7.19 15.00 -15.80
N VAL A 516 8.32 15.11 -16.51
CA VAL A 516 8.86 14.01 -17.34
C VAL A 516 9.83 13.18 -16.50
N ALA A 517 9.66 11.86 -16.53
CA ALA A 517 10.53 10.92 -15.81
C ALA A 517 11.97 10.94 -16.38
N ARG A 518 12.94 11.33 -15.54
CA ARG A 518 14.37 11.42 -15.84
C ARG A 518 15.20 10.63 -14.84
N TYR A 519 16.43 10.32 -15.21
CA TYR A 519 17.41 9.73 -14.31
C TYR A 519 18.81 10.25 -14.64
N THR A 520 19.67 10.28 -13.64
CA THR A 520 21.11 10.52 -13.77
C THR A 520 21.84 9.23 -13.44
N GLN A 521 22.80 8.82 -14.28
CA GLN A 521 23.67 7.68 -14.05
C GLN A 521 25.09 8.17 -13.72
N TYR A 522 25.69 7.62 -12.67
CA TYR A 522 26.98 8.05 -12.12
C TYR A 522 28.08 7.02 -12.29
#